data_AF-A0A098LZ56-F1
#
_entry.id   AF-A0A098LZ56-F1
#
_cell.length_a   1.000
_cell.length_b   1.000
_cell.length_c   1.000
_cell.angle_alpha   90.00
_cell.angle_beta   90.00
_cell.angle_gamma   90.00
#
_symmetry.space_group_name_H-M   'P 1'
#
loop_
_entity.id
_entity.type
_entity.pdbx_description
1 polymer ?
#
loop_
_entity_poly.entity_id
_entity_poly.type
_entity_poly.pdbx_seq_one_letter_code
_entity_poly.pdbx_strand_id
1 'polypeptide(L)'
;MPLVLLCGLPGSGKSRRAEELRAALASEGERRAFVVSEADVAGGRAALRAAAERLLNQRDVVIVDAGSELKSFRYELYCLSKHAGTPHCLVLCPGGGALPDRPPLEPPDSQNRWDWPLFLAPEDPAEPLPLPEIRAALLERRPPPPNQSTRSQPLQAAGFLHQLDRLTQEVLAAVMAAQREGAQAGQFIPVAVDGLAGGGREPPGLLLNRPVSLAELSRLRRQFLSYAKMHPGEGEQNLPQLGGMFLQYLSQNLQ
;
A
#
# COMPACT_ATOMS: atom_id res chain seq x y z
N MET A 1 -13.61 -4.55 5.76
CA MET A 1 -14.53 -3.64 5.04
C MET A 1 -14.85 -4.29 3.74
N PRO A 2 -16.08 -4.69 3.48
CA PRO A 2 -16.30 -5.57 2.36
C PRO A 2 -16.38 -4.74 1.08
N LEU A 3 -15.45 -4.98 0.15
CA LEU A 3 -15.67 -4.67 -1.25
C LEU A 3 -16.38 -5.87 -1.89
N VAL A 4 -17.63 -5.68 -2.28
CA VAL A 4 -18.41 -6.68 -3.02
C VAL A 4 -18.33 -6.33 -4.50
N LEU A 5 -17.94 -7.30 -5.31
CA LEU A 5 -17.81 -7.17 -6.76
C LEU A 5 -18.82 -8.09 -7.43
N LEU A 6 -19.80 -7.51 -8.13
CA LEU A 6 -20.70 -8.27 -8.98
C LEU A 6 -20.05 -8.46 -10.36
N CYS A 7 -20.14 -9.69 -10.88
CA CYS A 7 -19.58 -10.06 -12.17
C CYS A 7 -20.58 -10.87 -12.98
N GLY A 8 -20.70 -10.61 -14.29
CA GLY A 8 -21.60 -11.34 -15.18
C GLY A 8 -22.01 -10.51 -16.39
N LEU A 9 -22.61 -11.14 -17.39
CA LEU A 9 -22.98 -10.47 -18.64
C LEU A 9 -24.06 -9.37 -18.44
N PRO A 10 -24.19 -8.41 -19.38
CA PRO A 10 -25.37 -7.54 -19.45
C PRO A 10 -26.68 -8.33 -19.30
N GLY A 11 -27.60 -7.85 -18.46
CA GLY A 11 -28.85 -8.56 -18.17
C GLY A 11 -28.78 -9.69 -17.14
N SER A 12 -27.62 -10.06 -16.59
CA SER A 12 -27.48 -11.15 -15.59
C SER A 12 -28.03 -10.81 -14.18
N GLY A 13 -28.87 -9.78 -14.04
CA GLY A 13 -29.51 -9.43 -12.78
C GLY A 13 -28.63 -8.74 -11.72
N LYS A 14 -27.37 -8.38 -12.03
CA LYS A 14 -26.44 -7.74 -11.08
C LYS A 14 -27.06 -6.60 -10.27
N SER A 15 -27.68 -5.61 -10.90
CA SER A 15 -28.31 -4.47 -10.22
C SER A 15 -29.41 -4.88 -9.22
N ARG A 16 -30.19 -5.93 -9.53
CA ARG A 16 -31.16 -6.51 -8.59
C ARG A 16 -30.44 -7.13 -7.39
N ARG A 17 -29.39 -7.92 -7.63
CA ARG A 17 -28.58 -8.56 -6.58
C ARG A 17 -27.79 -7.53 -5.74
N ALA A 18 -27.41 -6.39 -6.32
CA ALA A 18 -26.79 -5.27 -5.61
C ALA A 18 -27.75 -4.64 -4.60
N GLU A 19 -28.97 -4.31 -5.03
CA GLU A 19 -29.99 -3.71 -4.16
C GLU A 19 -30.55 -4.70 -3.14
N GLU A 20 -30.67 -5.99 -3.49
CA GLU A 20 -30.99 -7.08 -2.54
C GLU A 20 -29.97 -7.14 -1.39
N LEU A 21 -28.67 -7.16 -1.72
CA LEU A 21 -27.60 -7.18 -0.72
C LEU A 21 -27.53 -5.87 0.09
N ARG A 22 -27.74 -4.72 -0.56
CA ARG A 22 -27.80 -3.41 0.09
C ARG A 22 -28.94 -3.35 1.11
N ALA A 23 -30.13 -3.82 0.74
CA ALA A 23 -31.31 -3.83 1.59
C ALA A 23 -31.09 -4.71 2.83
N ALA A 24 -30.54 -5.91 2.65
CA ALA A 24 -30.22 -6.83 3.75
C ALA A 24 -29.22 -6.23 4.76
N LEU A 25 -28.12 -5.66 4.26
CA LEU A 25 -27.11 -4.99 5.09
C LEU A 25 -27.65 -3.76 5.83
N ALA A 26 -28.64 -3.07 5.25
CA ALA A 26 -29.29 -1.93 5.89
C ALA A 26 -30.31 -2.35 6.97
N SER A 27 -31.06 -3.44 6.76
CA SER A 27 -32.12 -3.88 7.69
C SER A 27 -31.60 -4.38 9.04
N GLU A 28 -30.38 -4.93 9.09
CA GLU A 28 -29.78 -5.41 10.34
C GLU A 28 -29.04 -4.29 11.12
N GLY A 29 -29.00 -3.07 10.58
CA GLY A 29 -28.44 -1.89 11.24
C GLY A 29 -26.92 -1.88 11.43
N GLU A 30 -26.22 -2.89 10.90
CA GLU A 30 -24.79 -3.11 11.18
C GLU A 30 -23.87 -2.07 10.52
N ARG A 31 -24.10 -1.76 9.23
CA ARG A 31 -23.23 -0.91 8.40
C ARG A 31 -24.02 -0.21 7.30
N ARG A 32 -23.51 0.95 6.82
CA ARG A 32 -24.03 1.53 5.57
C ARG A 32 -23.51 0.70 4.39
N ALA A 33 -24.38 0.41 3.44
CA ALA A 33 -24.02 -0.18 2.16
C ALA A 33 -24.22 0.84 1.04
N PHE A 34 -23.17 1.09 0.26
CA PHE A 34 -23.20 1.93 -0.93
C PHE A 34 -23.14 1.05 -2.18
N VAL A 35 -24.06 1.26 -3.11
CA VAL A 35 -23.97 0.72 -4.46
C VAL A 35 -23.28 1.75 -5.34
N VAL A 36 -22.29 1.32 -6.11
CA VAL A 36 -21.58 2.11 -7.12
C VAL A 36 -21.82 1.40 -8.45
N SER A 37 -22.76 1.92 -9.25
CA SER A 37 -23.10 1.32 -10.53
C SER A 37 -22.36 1.96 -11.71
N GLU A 38 -22.20 1.22 -12.80
CA GLU A 38 -21.70 1.76 -14.06
C GLU A 38 -22.62 2.85 -14.65
N ALA A 39 -23.93 2.78 -14.36
CA ALA A 39 -24.91 3.76 -14.82
C ALA A 39 -24.80 5.13 -14.10
N ASP A 40 -24.32 5.14 -12.86
CA ASP A 40 -24.18 6.36 -12.05
C ASP A 40 -22.88 7.14 -12.33
N VAL A 41 -21.93 6.58 -13.11
CA VAL A 41 -20.58 7.15 -13.29
C VAL A 41 -20.25 7.49 -14.75
N ALA A 42 -20.23 8.79 -15.06
CA ALA A 42 -19.67 9.28 -16.32
C ALA A 42 -18.14 9.06 -16.35
N GLY A 43 -17.66 8.22 -17.27
CA GLY A 43 -16.23 7.90 -17.45
C GLY A 43 -15.86 6.41 -17.32
N GLY A 44 -16.84 5.51 -17.21
CA GLY A 44 -16.63 4.06 -17.27
C GLY A 44 -15.72 3.52 -16.15
N ARG A 45 -14.91 2.51 -16.47
CA ARG A 45 -14.08 1.76 -15.48
C ARG A 45 -13.26 2.64 -14.53
N ALA A 46 -12.59 3.68 -15.05
CA ALA A 46 -11.78 4.58 -14.24
C ALA A 46 -12.63 5.43 -13.27
N ALA A 47 -13.79 5.91 -13.72
CA ALA A 47 -14.72 6.65 -12.88
C ALA A 47 -15.38 5.74 -11.83
N LEU A 48 -15.75 4.52 -12.19
CA LEU A 48 -16.31 3.51 -11.28
C LEU A 48 -15.33 3.18 -10.15
N ARG A 49 -14.07 2.92 -10.50
CA ARG A 49 -13.02 2.68 -9.51
C ARG A 49 -12.84 3.89 -8.60
N ALA A 50 -12.73 5.11 -9.15
CA ALA A 50 -12.56 6.31 -8.35
C ALA A 50 -13.76 6.59 -7.42
N ALA A 51 -14.98 6.23 -7.83
CA ALA A 51 -16.17 6.30 -6.99
C ALA A 51 -16.12 5.28 -5.84
N ALA A 52 -15.77 4.02 -6.12
CA ALA A 52 -15.57 2.99 -5.10
C ALA A 52 -14.45 3.36 -4.11
N GLU A 53 -13.33 3.86 -4.60
CA GLU A 53 -12.15 4.28 -3.83
C GLU A 53 -12.47 5.40 -2.84
N ARG A 54 -13.35 6.35 -3.19
CA ARG A 54 -13.83 7.43 -2.29
C ARG A 54 -14.75 6.94 -1.18
N LEU A 55 -15.46 5.83 -1.38
CA LEU A 55 -16.45 5.29 -0.43
C LEU A 55 -15.85 4.23 0.49
N LEU A 56 -14.79 3.53 0.06
CA LEU A 56 -14.11 2.52 0.86
C LEU A 56 -13.47 3.14 2.12
N ASN A 57 -13.97 2.72 3.28
CA ASN A 57 -13.53 3.19 4.60
C ASN A 57 -13.69 2.07 5.66
N GLN A 58 -13.27 2.32 6.91
CA GLN A 58 -13.28 1.33 8.01
C GLN A 58 -14.65 1.05 8.68
N ARG A 59 -15.76 1.56 8.14
CA ARG A 59 -17.12 1.32 8.67
C ARG A 59 -18.07 0.68 7.67
N ASP A 60 -18.04 1.15 6.43
CA ASP A 60 -19.10 0.86 5.45
C ASP A 60 -18.78 -0.32 4.49
N VAL A 61 -19.79 -0.72 3.72
CA VAL A 61 -19.73 -1.72 2.65
C VAL A 61 -19.86 -1.03 1.29
N VAL A 62 -19.03 -1.43 0.33
CA VAL A 62 -19.10 -0.92 -1.06
C VAL A 62 -19.43 -2.07 -1.99
N ILE A 63 -20.54 -1.96 -2.71
CA ILE A 63 -21.03 -2.93 -3.69
C ILE A 63 -20.83 -2.33 -5.08
N VAL A 64 -20.06 -2.99 -5.92
CA VAL A 64 -19.77 -2.56 -7.28
C VAL A 64 -20.68 -3.30 -8.26
N ASP A 65 -21.61 -2.56 -8.87
CA ASP A 65 -22.54 -3.05 -9.89
C ASP A 65 -22.07 -2.63 -11.30
N ALA A 66 -21.24 -3.46 -11.91
CA ALA A 66 -20.75 -3.25 -13.27
C ALA A 66 -20.60 -4.59 -14.00
N GLY A 67 -20.42 -4.54 -15.32
CA GLY A 67 -20.23 -5.75 -16.14
C GLY A 67 -19.10 -6.66 -15.62
N SER A 68 -17.99 -6.06 -15.18
CA SER A 68 -16.82 -6.74 -14.60
C SER A 68 -16.32 -7.93 -15.43
N GLU A 69 -16.50 -7.84 -16.74
CA GLU A 69 -16.30 -8.94 -17.70
C GLU A 69 -14.83 -9.32 -17.83
N LEU A 70 -13.94 -8.33 -17.73
CA LEU A 70 -12.50 -8.46 -17.89
C LEU A 70 -11.80 -8.77 -16.56
N LYS A 71 -10.99 -9.83 -16.54
CA LYS A 71 -10.12 -10.25 -15.44
C LYS A 71 -9.19 -9.12 -14.95
N SER A 72 -8.72 -8.28 -15.87
CA SER A 72 -7.90 -7.10 -15.55
C SER A 72 -8.62 -6.09 -14.65
N PHE A 73 -9.92 -5.87 -14.86
CA PHE A 73 -10.70 -4.92 -14.07
C PHE A 73 -11.05 -5.48 -12.67
N ARG A 74 -11.36 -6.77 -12.60
CA ARG A 74 -11.55 -7.47 -11.32
C ARG A 74 -10.28 -7.45 -10.47
N TYR A 75 -9.12 -7.66 -11.10
CA TYR A 75 -7.81 -7.53 -10.45
C TYR A 75 -7.55 -6.10 -9.93
N GLU A 76 -7.96 -5.06 -10.68
CA GLU A 76 -7.82 -3.66 -10.27
C GLU A 76 -8.64 -3.36 -9.00
N LEU A 77 -9.90 -3.78 -8.97
CA LEU A 77 -10.78 -3.62 -7.81
C LEU A 77 -10.32 -4.47 -6.60
N TYR A 78 -9.78 -5.67 -6.82
CA TYR A 78 -9.12 -6.44 -5.77
C TYR A 78 -7.85 -5.75 -5.22
N CYS A 79 -7.07 -5.08 -6.07
CA CYS A 79 -5.92 -4.29 -5.62
C CYS A 79 -6.36 -3.07 -4.79
N LEU A 80 -7.46 -2.42 -5.17
CA LEU A 80 -8.09 -1.37 -4.38
C LEU A 80 -8.55 -1.89 -3.00
N SER A 81 -9.16 -3.08 -2.94
CA SER A 81 -9.51 -3.70 -1.65
C SER A 81 -8.24 -3.90 -0.81
N LYS A 82 -7.19 -4.52 -1.34
CA LYS A 82 -5.91 -4.70 -0.62
C LYS A 82 -5.33 -3.39 -0.10
N HIS A 83 -5.38 -2.31 -0.88
CA HIS A 83 -4.92 -0.99 -0.44
C HIS A 83 -5.72 -0.49 0.77
N ALA A 84 -7.05 -0.63 0.75
CA ALA A 84 -7.94 -0.25 1.84
C ALA A 84 -7.91 -1.21 3.08
N GLY A 85 -7.02 -2.20 3.14
CA GLY A 85 -7.01 -3.22 4.20
C GLY A 85 -8.25 -4.13 4.11
N THR A 86 -8.57 -4.52 2.88
CA THR A 86 -9.92 -4.78 2.37
C THR A 86 -10.38 -6.23 2.11
N PRO A 87 -11.21 -6.95 2.90
CA PRO A 87 -11.83 -8.19 2.43
C PRO A 87 -12.61 -7.96 1.12
N HIS A 88 -12.47 -8.90 0.21
CA HIS A 88 -13.03 -8.85 -1.15
C HIS A 88 -13.97 -10.04 -1.34
N CYS A 89 -15.14 -9.78 -1.91
CA CYS A 89 -16.14 -10.79 -2.21
C CYS A 89 -16.63 -10.67 -3.64
N LEU A 90 -16.23 -11.60 -4.50
CA LEU A 90 -16.73 -11.70 -5.87
C LEU A 90 -18.00 -12.56 -5.88
N VAL A 91 -19.10 -12.01 -6.40
CA VAL A 91 -20.36 -12.72 -6.65
C VAL A 91 -20.54 -12.83 -8.15
N LEU A 92 -20.56 -14.07 -8.66
CA LEU A 92 -20.85 -14.36 -10.07
C LEU A 92 -22.36 -14.41 -10.26
N CYS A 93 -22.91 -13.54 -11.10
CA CYS A 93 -24.31 -13.52 -11.49
C CYS A 93 -24.47 -14.22 -12.86
N PRO A 94 -25.02 -15.45 -12.91
CA PRO A 94 -25.17 -16.23 -14.14
C PRO A 94 -26.24 -15.65 -15.09
N GLY A 95 -26.27 -16.16 -16.32
CA GLY A 95 -27.17 -15.68 -17.36
C GLY A 95 -26.77 -14.32 -17.95
N GLY A 96 -27.76 -13.59 -18.45
CA GLY A 96 -27.54 -12.40 -19.28
C GLY A 96 -27.18 -12.75 -20.73
N GLY A 97 -26.84 -11.72 -21.52
CA GLY A 97 -26.49 -11.84 -22.93
C GLY A 97 -25.24 -11.03 -23.28
N ALA A 98 -24.41 -11.57 -24.17
CA ALA A 98 -23.31 -10.81 -24.75
C ALA A 98 -23.84 -9.68 -25.64
N LEU A 99 -23.21 -8.50 -25.57
CA LEU A 99 -23.51 -7.36 -26.44
C LEU A 99 -22.31 -7.06 -27.35
N PRO A 100 -22.50 -6.62 -28.61
CA PRO A 100 -21.40 -6.44 -29.56
C PRO A 100 -20.39 -5.34 -29.17
N ASP A 101 -20.82 -4.37 -28.37
CA ASP A 101 -20.03 -3.25 -27.83
C ASP A 101 -19.31 -3.59 -26.52
N ARG A 102 -19.56 -4.77 -25.95
CA ARG A 102 -19.00 -5.24 -24.68
C ARG A 102 -17.92 -6.31 -24.91
N PRO A 103 -16.86 -6.34 -24.09
CA PRO A 103 -15.93 -7.45 -24.11
C PRO A 103 -16.64 -8.76 -23.71
N PRO A 104 -16.18 -9.93 -24.19
CA PRO A 104 -16.68 -11.22 -23.71
C PRO A 104 -16.37 -11.37 -22.22
N LEU A 105 -17.25 -12.08 -21.50
CA LEU A 105 -17.01 -12.44 -20.10
C LEU A 105 -15.83 -13.41 -20.02
N GLU A 106 -14.71 -12.96 -19.45
CA GLU A 106 -13.62 -13.82 -18.98
C GLU A 106 -14.05 -14.37 -17.61
N PRO A 107 -14.48 -15.64 -17.48
CA PRO A 107 -15.08 -16.14 -16.25
C PRO A 107 -14.09 -16.03 -15.06
N PRO A 108 -14.58 -15.78 -13.83
CA PRO A 108 -13.74 -15.74 -12.63
C PRO A 108 -13.01 -17.06 -12.39
N ASP A 109 -11.68 -17.00 -12.24
CA ASP A 109 -10.82 -18.19 -12.14
C ASP A 109 -10.55 -18.56 -10.66
N SER A 110 -11.18 -19.64 -10.19
CA SER A 110 -11.08 -20.13 -8.80
C SER A 110 -9.68 -20.57 -8.37
N GLN A 111 -8.75 -20.82 -9.30
CA GLN A 111 -7.34 -21.06 -8.95
C GLN A 111 -6.67 -19.80 -8.40
N ASN A 112 -7.17 -18.62 -8.78
CA ASN A 112 -6.73 -17.34 -8.25
C ASN A 112 -7.57 -16.97 -7.02
N ARG A 113 -6.99 -16.99 -5.82
CA ARG A 113 -7.66 -16.52 -4.58
C ARG A 113 -8.31 -15.14 -4.68
N TRP A 114 -7.81 -14.31 -5.61
CA TRP A 114 -8.29 -12.95 -5.87
C TRP A 114 -9.43 -12.87 -6.88
N ASP A 115 -9.54 -13.86 -7.78
CA ASP A 115 -10.57 -13.97 -8.82
C ASP A 115 -11.58 -15.09 -8.50
N TRP A 116 -11.50 -15.66 -7.29
CA TRP A 116 -12.38 -16.74 -6.85
C TRP A 116 -13.82 -16.21 -6.74
N PRO A 117 -14.80 -16.75 -7.48
CA PRO A 117 -16.22 -16.44 -7.31
C PRO A 117 -16.71 -17.06 -6.00
N LEU A 118 -16.75 -16.25 -4.94
CA LEU A 118 -17.02 -16.74 -3.59
C LEU A 118 -18.47 -17.16 -3.43
N PHE A 119 -19.36 -16.57 -4.22
CA PHE A 119 -20.75 -16.95 -4.35
C PHE A 119 -21.14 -16.97 -5.83
N LEU A 120 -21.95 -17.94 -6.20
CA LEU A 120 -22.75 -17.94 -7.42
C LEU A 120 -24.15 -17.46 -7.02
N ALA A 121 -24.66 -16.41 -7.65
CA ALA A 121 -26.04 -15.98 -7.43
C ALA A 121 -27.00 -17.00 -8.10
N PRO A 122 -28.18 -17.27 -7.51
CA PRO A 122 -29.15 -18.15 -8.13
C PRO A 122 -29.60 -17.66 -9.52
N GLU A 123 -29.77 -18.60 -10.45
CA GLU A 123 -30.29 -18.35 -11.80
C GLU A 123 -31.75 -17.90 -11.77
N ASP A 124 -32.58 -18.47 -10.89
CA ASP A 124 -33.92 -17.97 -10.64
C ASP A 124 -33.84 -16.64 -9.87
N PRO A 125 -34.33 -15.51 -10.43
CA PRO A 125 -34.35 -14.25 -9.72
C PRO A 125 -35.24 -14.27 -8.45
N ALA A 126 -36.22 -15.19 -8.36
CA ALA A 126 -37.07 -15.36 -7.19
C ALA A 126 -36.36 -16.04 -6.01
N GLU A 127 -35.32 -16.83 -6.27
CA GLU A 127 -34.48 -17.42 -5.22
C GLU A 127 -33.54 -16.33 -4.65
N PRO A 128 -33.51 -16.12 -3.32
CA PRO A 128 -32.70 -15.08 -2.70
C PRO A 128 -31.21 -15.44 -2.68
N LEU A 129 -30.35 -14.44 -2.55
CA LEU A 129 -28.93 -14.66 -2.28
C LEU A 129 -28.72 -15.37 -0.93
N PRO A 130 -27.61 -16.12 -0.77
CA PRO A 130 -27.14 -16.62 0.53
C PRO A 130 -26.58 -15.46 1.39
N LEU A 131 -27.48 -14.57 1.81
CA LEU A 131 -27.16 -13.32 2.52
C LEU A 131 -26.41 -13.56 3.85
N PRO A 132 -26.75 -14.55 4.69
CA PRO A 132 -25.98 -14.84 5.92
C PRO A 132 -24.52 -15.24 5.63
N GLU A 133 -24.30 -16.09 4.62
CA GLU A 133 -22.98 -16.58 4.23
C GLU A 133 -22.15 -15.47 3.58
N ILE A 134 -22.78 -14.65 2.73
CA ILE A 134 -22.18 -13.42 2.21
C ILE A 134 -21.76 -12.54 3.38
N ARG A 135 -22.66 -12.18 4.30
CA ARG A 135 -22.35 -11.35 5.48
C ARG A 135 -21.18 -11.90 6.30
N ALA A 136 -21.14 -13.20 6.58
CA ALA A 136 -20.01 -13.83 7.27
C ALA A 136 -18.70 -13.67 6.47
N ALA A 137 -18.72 -13.91 5.16
CA ALA A 137 -17.56 -13.71 4.29
C ALA A 137 -17.11 -12.23 4.19
N LEU A 138 -18.05 -11.29 4.33
CA LEU A 138 -17.83 -9.85 4.32
C LEU A 138 -17.21 -9.33 5.63
N LEU A 139 -17.67 -9.85 6.79
CA LEU A 139 -17.40 -9.27 8.11
C LEU A 139 -16.39 -10.05 8.97
N GLU A 140 -16.37 -11.38 8.86
CA GLU A 140 -15.58 -12.25 9.74
C GLU A 140 -14.21 -12.62 9.13
N ARG A 141 -14.07 -12.48 7.81
CA ARG A 141 -12.81 -12.79 7.12
C ARG A 141 -11.76 -11.72 7.32
N ARG A 142 -10.53 -12.17 7.63
CA ARG A 142 -9.36 -11.29 7.65
C ARG A 142 -9.08 -10.73 6.25
N PRO A 143 -8.80 -9.42 6.10
CA PRO A 143 -8.42 -8.86 4.82
C PRO A 143 -7.12 -9.48 4.28
N PRO A 144 -6.98 -9.55 2.94
CA PRO A 144 -5.69 -9.81 2.33
C PRO A 144 -4.69 -8.70 2.75
N PRO A 145 -3.42 -9.03 3.01
CA PRO A 145 -2.43 -8.02 3.36
C PRO A 145 -2.22 -7.05 2.19
N PRO A 146 -2.01 -5.74 2.45
CA PRO A 146 -1.72 -4.77 1.40
C PRO A 146 -0.45 -5.18 0.66
N ASN A 147 -0.47 -5.09 -0.67
CA ASN A 147 0.72 -5.27 -1.49
C ASN A 147 1.80 -4.26 -1.05
N GLN A 148 2.98 -4.73 -0.65
CA GLN A 148 4.09 -3.83 -0.30
C GLN A 148 4.50 -2.93 -1.48
N SER A 149 4.36 -3.43 -2.71
CA SER A 149 4.73 -2.74 -3.95
C SER A 149 3.76 -1.65 -4.43
N THR A 150 2.59 -1.47 -3.80
CA THR A 150 1.58 -0.47 -4.22
C THR A 150 1.08 0.40 -3.06
N ARG A 151 1.88 0.53 -2.00
CA ARG A 151 1.79 1.73 -1.16
C ARG A 151 2.48 2.85 -1.94
N SER A 152 1.70 3.82 -2.40
CA SER A 152 2.24 5.17 -2.61
C SER A 152 2.93 5.56 -1.31
N GLN A 153 4.27 5.64 -1.34
CA GLN A 153 5.00 6.18 -0.19
C GLN A 153 4.43 7.58 0.09
N PRO A 154 4.27 7.98 1.36
CA PRO A 154 4.03 9.38 1.68
C PRO A 154 5.05 10.20 0.89
N LEU A 155 4.60 11.26 0.22
CA LEU A 155 5.50 12.19 -0.46
C LEU A 155 6.41 12.79 0.61
N GLN A 156 7.59 12.19 0.81
CA GLN A 156 8.56 12.66 1.78
C GLN A 156 8.81 14.14 1.48
N ALA A 157 8.79 14.97 2.52
CA ALA A 157 8.97 16.41 2.36
C ALA A 157 10.21 16.65 1.50
N ALA A 158 10.07 17.31 0.34
CA ALA A 158 11.07 17.23 -0.73
C ALA A 158 12.49 17.67 -0.32
N GLY A 159 12.60 18.49 0.72
CA GLY A 159 13.88 18.88 1.33
C GLY A 159 14.55 17.80 2.20
N PHE A 160 13.81 16.88 2.82
CA PHE A 160 14.33 15.94 3.83
C PHE A 160 15.35 14.94 3.27
N LEU A 161 15.01 14.21 2.19
CA LEU A 161 15.95 13.28 1.56
C LEU A 161 17.22 14.00 1.06
N HIS A 162 17.07 15.22 0.56
CA HIS A 162 18.18 16.05 0.10
C HIS A 162 19.07 16.51 1.27
N GLN A 163 18.48 16.91 2.40
CA GLN A 163 19.20 17.25 3.63
C GLN A 163 19.95 16.04 4.20
N LEU A 164 19.33 14.87 4.23
CA LEU A 164 19.98 13.64 4.69
C LEU A 164 21.12 13.21 3.76
N ASP A 165 20.91 13.27 2.45
CA ASP A 165 21.96 12.93 1.47
C ASP A 165 23.17 13.87 1.60
N ARG A 166 22.92 15.17 1.74
CA ARG A 166 23.94 16.19 2.00
C ARG A 166 24.69 15.93 3.31
N LEU A 167 23.97 15.73 4.43
CA LEU A 167 24.57 15.46 5.74
C LEU A 167 25.46 14.21 5.70
N THR A 168 24.98 13.10 5.14
CA THR A 168 25.80 11.87 5.02
C THR A 168 27.01 12.06 4.11
N GLN A 169 26.95 12.95 3.11
CA GLN A 169 28.09 13.31 2.28
C GLN A 169 29.14 14.16 3.01
N GLU A 170 28.69 15.15 3.80
CA GLU A 170 29.56 16.02 4.61
C GLU A 170 30.27 15.21 5.72
N VAL A 171 29.58 14.26 6.37
CA VAL A 171 30.20 13.29 7.30
C VAL A 171 31.31 12.48 6.62
N LEU A 172 31.05 11.94 5.42
CA LEU A 172 32.04 11.20 4.64
C LEU A 172 33.27 12.05 4.29
N ALA A 173 33.06 13.32 3.93
CA ALA A 173 34.14 14.24 3.62
C ALA A 173 35.00 14.55 4.86
N ALA A 174 34.38 14.79 6.02
CA ALA A 174 35.09 15.05 7.27
C ALA A 174 35.99 13.87 7.70
N VAL A 175 35.48 12.63 7.62
CA VAL A 175 36.27 11.42 7.92
C VAL A 175 37.46 11.28 6.97
N MET A 176 37.26 11.53 5.67
CA MET A 176 38.33 11.46 4.68
C MET A 176 39.36 12.59 4.82
N ALA A 177 38.95 13.78 5.28
CA ALA A 177 39.86 14.88 5.59
C ALA A 177 40.76 14.53 6.78
N ALA A 178 40.18 14.09 7.89
CA ALA A 178 40.92 13.70 9.09
C ALA A 178 41.96 12.59 8.82
N GLN A 179 41.61 11.59 8.00
CA GLN A 179 42.56 10.55 7.59
C GLN A 179 43.70 11.08 6.69
N ARG A 180 43.46 12.10 5.85
CA ARG A 180 44.51 12.76 5.05
C ARG A 180 45.43 13.64 5.89
N GLU A 181 44.89 14.24 6.94
CA GLU A 181 45.62 15.04 7.93
C GLU A 181 46.42 14.18 8.93
N GLY A 182 46.32 12.85 8.84
CA GLY A 182 47.15 11.90 9.60
C GLY A 182 46.51 11.33 10.86
N ALA A 183 45.17 11.38 10.99
CA ALA A 183 44.46 10.74 12.10
C ALA A 183 44.84 9.24 12.22
N GLN A 184 45.21 8.83 13.43
CA GLN A 184 45.73 7.48 13.71
C GLN A 184 44.63 6.48 14.03
N ALA A 185 44.93 5.19 13.86
CA ALA A 185 44.06 4.11 14.32
C ALA A 185 43.85 4.18 15.84
N GLY A 186 42.61 4.03 16.30
CA GLY A 186 42.20 4.21 17.69
C GLY A 186 41.94 5.66 18.11
N GLN A 187 42.22 6.64 17.25
CA GLN A 187 41.92 8.05 17.52
C GLN A 187 40.42 8.34 17.27
N PHE A 188 39.83 9.17 18.14
CA PHE A 188 38.51 9.73 17.91
C PHE A 188 38.57 10.89 16.91
N ILE A 189 37.81 10.79 15.83
CA ILE A 189 37.66 11.81 14.79
C ILE A 189 36.38 12.59 15.07
N PRO A 190 36.46 13.87 15.49
CA PRO A 190 35.27 14.72 15.61
C PRO A 190 34.72 15.05 14.22
N VAL A 191 33.39 14.99 14.08
CA VAL A 191 32.66 15.25 12.83
C VAL A 191 31.68 16.40 13.08
N ALA A 192 32.17 17.62 12.87
CA ALA A 192 31.35 18.83 12.94
C ALA A 192 30.66 19.08 11.58
N VAL A 193 29.35 18.85 11.52
CA VAL A 193 28.52 18.99 10.32
C VAL A 193 27.21 19.68 10.70
N ASP A 194 26.73 20.61 9.87
CA ASP A 194 25.50 21.34 10.15
C ASP A 194 24.29 20.40 10.21
N GLY A 195 23.45 20.59 11.23
CA GLY A 195 22.31 19.72 11.49
C GLY A 195 22.67 18.37 12.14
N LEU A 196 23.91 18.15 12.58
CA LEU A 196 24.34 16.97 13.32
C LEU A 196 24.53 17.31 14.82
N ALA A 197 23.51 17.05 15.65
CA ALA A 197 23.59 17.32 17.09
C ALA A 197 24.16 16.10 17.84
N GLY A 198 25.17 16.32 18.68
CA GLY A 198 25.61 15.32 19.65
C GLY A 198 24.50 15.08 20.70
N GLY A 199 24.04 13.83 20.82
CA GLY A 199 22.98 13.44 21.77
C GLY A 199 23.41 13.42 23.25
N GLY A 200 24.50 14.10 23.62
CA GLY A 200 25.10 14.01 24.95
C GLY A 200 26.25 15.00 25.18
N ARG A 201 27.09 14.72 26.19
CA ARG A 201 28.24 15.57 26.58
C ARG A 201 29.46 15.47 25.65
N GLU A 202 29.48 14.51 24.74
CA GLU A 202 30.59 14.28 23.81
C GLU A 202 30.26 14.82 22.42
N PRO A 203 31.25 15.40 21.70
CA PRO A 203 31.04 15.89 20.34
C PRO A 203 30.70 14.73 19.40
N PRO A 204 29.87 14.94 18.37
CA PRO A 204 29.64 13.93 17.34
C PRO A 204 30.95 13.56 16.63
N GLY A 205 31.15 12.26 16.38
CA GLY A 205 32.37 11.76 15.75
C GLY A 205 32.40 10.24 15.65
N LEU A 206 33.56 9.71 15.24
CA LEU A 206 33.81 8.29 15.00
C LEU A 206 35.18 7.90 15.52
N LEU A 207 35.29 6.73 16.17
CA LEU A 207 36.57 6.11 16.49
C LEU A 207 36.88 5.07 15.40
N LEU A 208 38.00 5.24 14.69
CA LEU A 208 38.41 4.33 13.62
C LEU A 208 39.56 3.43 14.07
N ASN A 209 39.34 2.12 14.15
CA ASN A 209 40.37 1.14 14.51
C ASN A 209 41.37 0.84 13.37
N ARG A 210 41.05 1.27 12.14
CA ARG A 210 41.84 1.02 10.92
C ARG A 210 41.60 2.15 9.91
N PRO A 211 42.52 2.40 8.97
CA PRO A 211 42.23 3.29 7.84
C PRO A 211 41.09 2.70 6.99
N VAL A 212 40.04 3.48 6.78
CA VAL A 212 38.90 3.12 5.93
C VAL A 212 39.03 3.76 4.55
N SER A 213 38.36 3.19 3.55
CA SER A 213 38.39 3.70 2.17
C SER A 213 37.12 4.48 1.80
N LEU A 214 37.22 5.44 0.88
CA LEU A 214 36.05 6.15 0.34
C LEU A 214 35.02 5.19 -0.27
N ALA A 215 35.46 4.09 -0.89
CA ALA A 215 34.59 3.09 -1.49
C ALA A 215 33.78 2.31 -0.43
N GLU A 216 34.40 1.98 0.71
CA GLU A 216 33.76 1.33 1.84
C GLU A 216 32.74 2.26 2.50
N LEU A 217 33.12 3.51 2.81
CA LEU A 217 32.20 4.51 3.34
C LEU A 217 31.02 4.79 2.38
N SER A 218 31.28 4.88 1.08
CA SER A 218 30.24 5.09 0.05
C SER A 218 29.33 3.87 -0.14
N ARG A 219 29.78 2.66 0.22
CA ARG A 219 28.93 1.46 0.30
C ARG A 219 28.00 1.54 1.52
N LEU A 220 28.55 1.87 2.69
CA LEU A 220 27.79 2.03 3.94
C LEU A 220 26.75 3.17 3.82
N ARG A 221 27.12 4.33 3.26
CA ARG A 221 26.18 5.44 2.98
C ARG A 221 25.01 4.98 2.10
N ARG A 222 25.27 4.24 1.02
CA ARG A 222 24.19 3.72 0.14
C ARG A 222 23.27 2.74 0.86
N GLN A 223 23.81 1.88 1.73
CA GLN A 223 23.01 0.96 2.54
C GLN A 223 22.13 1.72 3.54
N PHE A 224 22.68 2.69 4.25
CA PHE A 224 21.94 3.53 5.19
C PHE A 224 20.84 4.37 4.51
N LEU A 225 21.15 5.03 3.38
CA LEU A 225 20.15 5.78 2.61
C LEU A 225 19.06 4.88 2.01
N SER A 226 19.37 3.62 1.68
CA SER A 226 18.37 2.63 1.28
C SER A 226 17.45 2.25 2.46
N TYR A 227 18.03 2.04 3.65
CA TYR A 227 17.28 1.77 4.87
C TYR A 227 16.34 2.94 5.25
N ALA A 228 16.83 4.18 5.24
CA ALA A 228 16.03 5.37 5.56
C ALA A 228 14.86 5.58 4.58
N LYS A 229 15.03 5.26 3.29
CA LYS A 229 13.95 5.30 2.28
C LYS A 229 12.88 4.22 2.47
N MET A 230 13.19 3.14 3.20
CA MET A 230 12.26 2.04 3.47
C MET A 230 11.48 2.22 4.78
N HIS A 231 11.88 3.17 5.64
CA HIS A 231 11.27 3.44 6.94
C HIS A 231 10.81 4.93 7.07
N PRO A 232 9.97 5.43 6.14
CA PRO A 232 9.46 6.80 6.22
C PRO A 232 8.67 7.02 7.51
N GLY A 233 9.01 8.09 8.23
CA GLY A 233 8.43 8.50 9.51
C GLY A 233 9.38 8.37 10.71
N GLU A 234 10.35 7.46 10.68
CA GLU A 234 11.38 7.38 11.73
C GLU A 234 12.44 8.48 11.53
N GLY A 235 12.41 9.51 12.38
CA GLY A 235 13.37 10.62 12.33
C GLY A 235 13.08 11.70 11.26
N GLU A 236 12.01 11.59 10.47
CA GLU A 236 11.63 12.60 9.45
C GLU A 236 11.45 14.02 10.01
N GLN A 237 11.12 14.14 11.30
CA GLN A 237 10.94 15.41 12.00
C GLN A 237 12.24 15.92 12.67
N ASN A 238 13.33 15.15 12.65
CA ASN A 238 14.53 15.41 13.45
C ASN A 238 15.81 14.95 12.72
N LEU A 239 16.25 15.72 11.73
CA LEU A 239 17.51 15.50 10.99
C LEU A 239 18.73 15.23 11.91
N PRO A 240 18.94 15.96 13.04
CA PRO A 240 19.99 15.65 14.00
C PRO A 240 19.99 14.21 14.55
N GLN A 241 18.82 13.65 14.82
CA GLN A 241 18.70 12.28 15.34
C GLN A 241 19.19 11.26 14.30
N LEU A 242 18.82 11.44 13.03
CA LEU A 242 19.29 10.59 11.93
C LEU A 242 20.77 10.77 11.61
N GLY A 243 21.31 11.98 11.77
CA GLY A 243 22.76 12.21 11.73
C GLY A 243 23.50 11.41 12.79
N GLY A 244 23.00 11.41 14.03
CA GLY A 244 23.50 10.57 15.11
C GLY A 244 23.40 9.07 14.82
N MET A 245 22.24 8.61 14.30
CA MET A 245 22.07 7.22 13.87
C MET A 245 23.03 6.80 12.75
N PHE A 246 23.35 7.71 11.82
CA PHE A 246 24.33 7.44 10.77
C PHE A 246 25.75 7.28 11.32
N LEU A 247 26.16 8.12 12.27
CA LEU A 247 27.44 7.95 12.97
C LEU A 247 27.48 6.64 13.76
N GLN A 248 26.40 6.29 14.47
CA GLN A 248 26.31 5.01 15.17
C GLN A 248 26.39 3.81 14.20
N TYR A 249 25.70 3.88 13.06
CA TYR A 249 25.74 2.87 12.00
C TYR A 249 27.15 2.72 11.41
N LEU A 250 27.84 3.83 11.09
CA LEU A 250 29.24 3.80 10.65
C LEU A 250 30.14 3.19 11.73
N SER A 251 30.03 3.62 12.99
CA SER A 251 30.80 3.08 14.10
C SER A 251 30.66 1.56 14.21
N GLN A 252 29.44 1.02 14.16
CA GLN A 252 29.18 -0.43 14.24
C GLN A 252 29.70 -1.23 13.02
N ASN A 253 29.70 -0.64 11.82
CA ASN A 253 30.09 -1.33 10.59
C ASN A 253 31.56 -1.14 10.20
N LEU A 254 32.33 -0.35 10.95
CA LEU A 254 33.74 -0.05 10.70
C LEU A 254 34.70 -0.60 11.78
N GLN A 255 34.18 -1.27 12.82
CA GLN A 255 35.01 -1.95 13.83
C GLN A 255 35.87 -3.07 13.24
#